data_AF-A0A2K6FT13-F1
#
_entry.id   AF-A0A2K6FT13-F1
#
_cell.length_a   1.000
_cell.length_b   1.000
_cell.length_c   1.000
_cell.angle_alpha   90.00
_cell.angle_beta   90.00
_cell.angle_gamma   90.00
#
_symmetry.space_group_name_H-M   'P 1'
#
loop_
_entity.id
_entity.type
_entity.pdbx_description
1 polymer ?
#
loop_
_entity_poly.entity_id
_entity_poly.type
_entity_poly.pdbx_seq_one_letter_code
_entity_poly.pdbx_strand_id
1 'polypeptide(L)' 'MATYSLANERLRALEEIEREIGAILQNAGTVILELSKEKTNERLLDRQAAAFTASVQHVEAELSAQIRYLTQK' A
#
# COMPACT_ATOMS: atom_id res chain seq x y z
N MET A 1 27.67 -6.54 14.34
CA MET A 1 26.71 -5.48 14.72
C MET A 1 26.02 -4.84 13.51
N ALA A 2 26.71 -4.51 12.40
CA ALA A 2 26.09 -3.88 11.22
C ALA A 2 25.01 -4.72 10.49
N THR A 3 25.14 -6.06 10.46
CA THR A 3 24.18 -6.95 9.78
C THR A 3 22.80 -7.01 10.42
N TYR A 4 22.73 -6.86 11.75
CA TYR A 4 21.45 -6.81 12.48
C TYR A 4 20.70 -5.50 12.23
N SER A 5 21.41 -4.39 11.98
CA SER A 5 20.79 -3.09 11.64
C SER A 5 20.04 -3.16 10.33
N LEU A 6 20.68 -3.71 9.28
CA LEU A 6 20.06 -3.86 7.96
C LEU A 6 18.86 -4.81 8.01
N ALA A 7 18.94 -5.92 8.76
CA ALA A 7 17.81 -6.83 8.92
C ALA A 7 16.62 -6.14 9.60
N ASN A 8 16.86 -5.35 10.65
CA ASN A 8 15.81 -4.59 11.34
C ASN A 8 15.19 -3.49 10.47
N GLU A 9 15.98 -2.77 9.68
CA GLU A 9 15.48 -1.79 8.72
C GLU A 9 14.58 -2.43 7.66
N ARG A 10 14.94 -3.63 7.19
CA ARG A 10 14.13 -4.39 6.23
C ARG A 10 12.82 -4.88 6.85
N LEU A 11 12.88 -5.33 8.09
CA LEU A 11 11.69 -5.78 8.81
C LEU A 11 10.72 -4.61 9.03
N ARG A 12 11.22 -3.41 9.36
CA ARG A 12 10.42 -2.19 9.41
C ARG A 12 9.81 -1.82 8.05
N ALA A 13 10.57 -1.91 6.97
CA ALA A 13 10.03 -1.65 5.63
C ALA A 13 8.89 -2.62 5.28
N LEU A 14 8.99 -3.89 5.67
CA LEU A 14 7.90 -4.86 5.49
C LEU A 14 6.68 -4.53 6.37
N GLU A 15 6.87 -4.12 7.62
CA GLU A 15 5.78 -3.66 8.50
C GLU A 15 5.07 -2.41 7.94
N GLU A 16 5.83 -1.50 7.31
CA GLU A 16 5.27 -0.33 6.61
C GLU A 16 4.45 -0.75 5.40
N ILE A 17 4.96 -1.68 4.57
CA ILE A 17 4.21 -2.25 3.44
C ILE A 17 2.90 -2.90 3.92
N GLU A 18 2.94 -3.70 5.00
CA GLU A 18 1.73 -4.33 5.57
C GLU A 18 0.71 -3.30 6.04
N ARG A 19 1.18 -2.21 6.68
CA ARG A 19 0.31 -1.11 7.11
C ARG A 19 -0.34 -0.41 5.92
N GLU A 20 0.41 -0.16 4.85
CA GLU A 20 -0.12 0.44 3.64
C GLU A 20 -1.16 -0.44 2.94
N ILE A 21 -0.92 -1.76 2.87
CA ILE A 21 -1.91 -2.72 2.36
C ILE A 21 -3.21 -2.63 3.16
N GLY A 22 -3.13 -2.54 4.50
CA GLY A 22 -4.30 -2.32 5.35
C GLY A 22 -5.06 -1.03 4.99
N ALA A 23 -4.35 0.06 4.74
CA ALA A 23 -4.94 1.33 4.33
C ALA A 23 -5.60 1.26 2.94
N ILE A 24 -4.98 0.54 1.99
CA ILE A 24 -5.54 0.28 0.65
C ILE A 24 -6.89 -0.44 0.76
N LEU A 25 -6.95 -1.50 1.58
CA LEU A 25 -8.17 -2.28 1.79
C LEU A 25 -9.28 -1.42 2.43
N GLN A 26 -8.94 -0.59 3.41
CA GLN A 26 -9.89 0.32 4.03
C GLN A 26 -10.43 1.36 3.04
N ASN A 27 -9.56 1.92 2.19
CA ASN A 27 -9.95 2.86 1.14
C ASN A 27 -10.89 2.19 0.12
N ALA A 28 -10.57 0.97 -0.31
CA ALA A 28 -11.43 0.19 -1.20
C ALA A 28 -12.82 -0.05 -0.59
N GLY A 29 -12.89 -0.43 0.70
CA GLY A 29 -14.15 -0.60 1.41
C GLY A 29 -14.97 0.70 1.48
N THR A 30 -14.30 1.84 1.67
CA THR A 30 -14.95 3.17 1.69
C THR A 30 -15.54 3.53 0.33
N VAL A 31 -14.82 3.23 -0.75
CA VAL A 31 -15.29 3.44 -2.13
C VAL A 31 -16.51 2.57 -2.43
N ILE A 32 -16.47 1.29 -2.07
CA ILE A 32 -17.60 0.36 -2.27
C ILE A 32 -18.84 0.86 -1.52
N LEU A 33 -18.69 1.34 -0.28
CA LEU A 33 -19.78 1.90 0.51
C LEU A 33 -20.34 3.20 -0.07
N GLU A 34 -19.48 4.06 -0.63
CA GLU A 34 -19.93 5.27 -1.31
C GLU A 34 -20.73 4.94 -2.56
N LEU A 35 -20.27 3.96 -3.35
CA LEU A 35 -20.95 3.48 -4.55
C LEU A 35 -22.30 2.81 -4.27
N SER A 36 -22.55 2.31 -3.05
CA SER A 36 -23.84 1.74 -2.68
C SER A 36 -24.91 2.79 -2.34
N LYS A 37 -24.58 4.08 -2.32
CA LYS A 37 -25.53 5.15 -2.03
C LYS A 37 -26.37 5.49 -3.26
N GLU A 38 -27.62 5.91 -3.04
CA GLU A 38 -28.51 6.38 -4.13
C GLU A 38 -27.95 7.59 -4.88
N LYS A 39 -27.19 8.44 -4.18
CA LYS A 39 -26.46 9.57 -4.76
C LYS A 39 -25.01 9.52 -4.31
N THR A 40 -24.13 9.24 -5.27
CA THR A 40 -22.69 9.13 -5.08
C THR A 40 -22.02 10.50 -5.11
N ASN A 41 -20.93 10.65 -4.37
CA ASN A 41 -20.03 11.80 -4.49
C ASN A 41 -18.88 11.48 -5.47
N GLU A 42 -19.08 11.80 -6.75
CA GLU A 42 -18.11 11.53 -7.82
C GLU A 42 -16.71 12.10 -7.54
N ARG A 43 -16.62 13.32 -7.02
CA ARG A 43 -15.32 13.93 -6.69
C ARG A 43 -14.59 13.19 -5.57
N LEU A 44 -15.33 12.65 -4.61
CA LEU A 44 -14.75 11.79 -3.57
C LEU A 44 -14.26 10.47 -4.17
N LEU A 45 -15.06 9.85 -5.05
CA LEU A 45 -14.71 8.61 -5.74
C LEU A 45 -13.44 8.76 -6.58
N ASP A 46 -13.33 9.82 -7.39
CA ASP A 46 -12.14 10.09 -8.21
C ASP A 46 -10.88 10.26 -7.36
N ARG A 47 -10.99 11.02 -6.26
CA ARG A 47 -9.88 11.21 -5.33
C ARG A 47 -9.45 9.88 -4.69
N GLN A 48 -10.41 9.06 -4.27
CA GLN A 48 -10.12 7.79 -3.63
C GLN A 48 -9.56 6.76 -4.61
N ALA A 49 -10.04 6.75 -5.87
CA ALA A 49 -9.48 5.92 -6.93
C ALA A 49 -8.03 6.31 -7.23
N ALA A 50 -7.73 7.61 -7.35
CA ALA A 50 -6.37 8.09 -7.55
C ALA A 50 -5.44 7.71 -6.37
N ALA A 51 -5.91 7.87 -5.14
CA ALA A 51 -5.16 7.48 -3.95
C ALA A 51 -4.90 5.96 -3.88
N PHE A 52 -5.91 5.15 -4.23
CA PHE A 52 -5.79 3.71 -4.32
C PHE A 52 -4.73 3.29 -5.35
N THR A 53 -4.80 3.84 -6.57
CA THR A 53 -3.82 3.53 -7.63
C THR A 53 -2.40 3.90 -7.21
N ALA A 54 -2.20 5.09 -6.63
CA ALA A 54 -0.89 5.53 -6.17
C ALA A 54 -0.33 4.61 -5.07
N SER A 55 -1.18 4.20 -4.12
CA SER A 55 -0.77 3.33 -3.02
C SER A 55 -0.44 1.91 -3.50
N VAL A 56 -1.20 1.35 -4.44
CA VAL A 56 -0.89 0.05 -5.05
C VAL A 56 0.45 0.09 -5.79
N GLN A 57 0.69 1.15 -6.57
CA GLN A 57 1.97 1.34 -7.27
C GLN A 57 3.15 1.44 -6.31
N HIS A 58 2.97 2.13 -5.18
CA HIS A 58 4.02 2.25 -4.17
C HIS A 58 4.34 0.90 -3.52
N VAL A 59 3.32 0.17 -3.06
CA VAL A 59 3.46 -1.16 -2.48
C VAL A 59 4.13 -2.13 -3.45
N GLU A 60 3.73 -2.12 -4.73
CA GLU A 60 4.33 -2.96 -5.76
C GLU A 60 5.83 -2.65 -5.97
N ALA A 61 6.19 -1.37 -6.01
CA ALA A 61 7.57 -0.93 -6.19
C ALA A 61 8.47 -1.34 -5.00
N GLU A 62 8.00 -1.12 -3.77
CA GLU A 62 8.70 -1.48 -2.54
C GLU A 62 8.85 -3.00 -2.42
N LEU A 63 7.77 -3.77 -2.63
CA LEU A 63 7.82 -5.23 -2.58
C LEU A 63 8.77 -5.79 -3.65
N SER A 64 8.74 -5.24 -4.86
CA SER A 64 9.67 -5.59 -5.92
C SER A 64 11.13 -5.30 -5.54
N ALA A 65 11.40 -4.21 -4.81
CA ALA A 65 12.73 -3.90 -4.31
C ALA A 65 13.20 -4.92 -3.27
N GLN A 66 12.32 -5.34 -2.35
CA GLN A 66 12.63 -6.39 -1.38
C GLN A 66 12.89 -7.74 -2.07
N ILE A 67 12.10 -8.12 -3.07
CA ILE A 67 12.28 -9.36 -3.85
C ILE A 67 13.64 -9.35 -4.57
N ARG A 68 13.99 -8.25 -5.26
CA ARG A 68 15.29 -8.12 -5.93
C ARG A 68 16.45 -8.26 -4.96
N TYR A 69 16.34 -7.67 -3.78
CA TYR A 69 17.36 -7.78 -2.74
C TYR A 69 17.54 -9.22 -2.26
N LEU A 70 16.45 -9.99 -2.10
CA LEU A 70 16.51 -11.39 -1.68
C LEU A 70 17.06 -12.33 -2.77
N THR A 71 16.83 -12.01 -4.04
CA THR A 71 17.24 -12.84 -5.19
C THR A 71 18.66 -12.54 -5.70
N GLN A 72 19.26 -11.41 -5.32
CA GLN A 72 20.67 -11.07 -5.62
C GLN A 72 21.67 -11.60 -4.57
N LYS A 73 21.21 -12.34 -3.57
CA LYS A 73 22.06 -13.07 -2.61
C LYS A 73 22.18 -14.53 -3.00
#